data_AF-A0A0C5VSI8-F1
#
_entry.id   AF-A0A0C5VSI8-F1
#
_cell.length_a   1.000
_cell.length_b   1.000
_cell.length_c   1.000
_cell.angle_alpha   90.00
_cell.angle_beta   90.00
_cell.angle_gamma   90.00
#
_symmetry.space_group_name_H-M   'P 1'
#
loop_
_entity.id
_entity.type
_entity.pdbx_description
1 polymer ?
#
loop_
_entity_poly.entity_id
_entity_poly.type
_entity_poly.pdbx_seq_one_letter_code
_entity_poly.pdbx_strand_id
1 'polypeptide(L)'
;MKYSVILLLTCFVVQGCSQLHIQPSTPEARLDKLLQQEKYHNARLLLAQQTDKALVKHYTSALNKLEQQKTSEIIRTSEEAIDEQQWFRAKEIVENGIRLMGRKPELTEQRQKIIDLRDQHILAHQNNLLLNRAHFLLQQYSDIEAIAEALPRNKAMQIEYRNLKQDMKTSAQQLYELAQTALEQGDAGKALRVANLSYQLHADTDTRELLIQLEQNRRKSQNKQQTEASEARSKHVDSLIAACDQAMTDGDLLTAKTLVEQIKQSSPNPSDWLLRQKRLDARIALQVQNALEEGQVLYSEGFIQEAVDLWTKTEKLDPDNKTLKEYIARASRFLENIEKLSDQTSPSE
;
A
#
# COMPACT_ATOMS: atom_id res chain seq x y z
N MET A 1 -28.66 63.89 18.82
CA MET A 1 -27.25 64.27 18.63
C MET A 1 -26.99 64.23 17.12
N LYS A 2 -27.14 65.29 16.30
CA LYS A 2 -26.54 66.65 16.28
C LYS A 2 -25.01 66.66 16.33
N TYR A 3 -24.35 66.60 15.17
CA TYR A 3 -23.13 67.34 14.75
C TYR A 3 -23.06 67.24 13.20
N SER A 4 -23.43 68.27 12.42
CA SER A 4 -22.61 69.39 11.92
C SER A 4 -21.35 68.92 11.20
N VAL A 5 -21.33 68.80 9.87
CA VAL A 5 -20.95 69.84 8.88
C VAL A 5 -19.71 70.64 9.32
N ILE A 6 -18.52 70.25 8.82
CA ILE A 6 -17.45 71.19 8.46
C ILE A 6 -16.91 70.78 7.09
N LEU A 7 -17.19 71.65 6.13
CA LEU A 7 -16.65 71.78 4.80
C LEU A 7 -15.26 72.42 4.92
N LEU A 8 -14.21 71.79 4.40
CA LEU A 8 -12.94 72.49 4.17
C LEU A 8 -12.34 72.06 2.84
N LEU A 9 -12.70 72.92 1.88
CA LEU A 9 -12.20 73.04 0.53
C LEU A 9 -10.78 73.65 0.62
N THR A 10 -9.75 72.90 0.24
CA THR A 10 -8.43 73.47 -0.07
C THR A 10 -7.89 72.88 -1.35
N CYS A 11 -8.14 73.61 -2.44
CA CYS A 11 -7.36 73.58 -3.67
C CYS A 11 -5.90 73.93 -3.37
N PHE A 12 -4.98 73.02 -3.67
CA PHE A 12 -3.65 73.39 -4.13
C PHE A 12 -3.39 72.70 -5.47
N VAL A 13 -3.68 73.46 -6.52
CA VAL A 13 -3.24 73.19 -7.88
C VAL A 13 -1.78 73.63 -7.94
N VAL A 14 -0.85 72.67 -7.92
CA VAL A 14 0.50 72.90 -8.43
C VAL A 14 0.64 72.08 -9.69
N GLN A 15 0.54 72.79 -10.81
CA GLN A 15 0.89 72.30 -12.13
C GLN A 15 2.41 72.14 -12.20
N GLY A 16 2.88 70.92 -11.93
CA GLY A 16 4.18 70.45 -12.37
C GLY A 16 4.01 69.65 -13.65
N CYS A 17 4.01 70.29 -14.81
CA CYS A 17 4.22 69.61 -16.08
C CYS A 17 5.71 69.21 -16.17
N SER A 18 6.11 68.17 -15.43
CA SER A 18 7.35 67.48 -15.73
C SER A 18 7.20 66.84 -17.11
N GLN A 19 8.01 67.28 -18.07
CA GLN A 19 8.21 66.58 -19.33
C GLN A 19 8.61 65.14 -18.99
N LEU A 20 7.64 64.24 -19.08
CA LEU A 20 7.86 62.80 -19.03
C LEU A 20 8.64 62.49 -20.30
N HIS A 21 9.96 62.48 -20.17
CA HIS A 21 10.86 61.95 -21.18
C HIS A 21 10.54 60.46 -21.30
N ILE A 22 9.58 60.14 -22.16
CA ILE A 22 9.32 58.76 -22.59
C ILE A 22 10.49 58.42 -23.49
N GLN A 23 11.64 58.09 -22.89
CA GLN A 23 12.72 57.45 -23.63
C GLN A 23 12.12 56.21 -24.30
N PRO A 24 12.33 56.02 -25.61
CA PRO A 24 11.96 54.78 -26.27
C PRO A 24 12.80 53.68 -25.62
N SER A 25 12.23 53.02 -24.62
CA SER A 25 12.84 51.88 -23.95
C SER A 25 13.20 50.87 -25.03
N THR A 26 14.48 50.51 -25.12
CA THR A 26 14.94 49.55 -26.11
C THR A 26 14.18 48.22 -25.96
N PRO A 27 14.08 47.40 -27.02
CA PRO A 27 13.40 46.11 -26.95
C PRO A 27 13.87 45.24 -25.78
N GLU A 28 15.17 45.26 -25.45
CA GLU A 28 15.80 44.62 -24.30
C GLU A 28 15.17 45.11 -22.99
N ALA A 29 15.16 46.43 -22.75
CA ALA A 29 14.62 47.01 -21.53
C ALA A 29 13.12 46.70 -21.35
N ARG A 30 12.36 46.58 -22.45
CA ARG A 30 10.95 46.13 -22.41
C ARG A 30 10.83 44.65 -22.07
N LEU A 31 11.67 43.80 -22.67
CA LEU A 31 11.71 42.37 -22.39
C LEU A 31 12.10 42.11 -20.93
N ASP A 32 13.14 42.76 -20.43
CA ASP A 32 13.57 42.65 -19.04
C ASP A 32 12.46 43.05 -18.07
N LYS A 33 11.74 44.15 -18.37
CA LYS A 33 10.59 44.59 -17.57
C LYS A 33 9.46 43.57 -17.59
N LEU A 34 9.16 42.95 -18.74
CA LEU A 34 8.13 41.90 -18.83
C LEU A 34 8.53 40.65 -18.05
N LEU A 35 9.80 40.25 -18.10
CA LEU A 35 10.34 39.12 -17.36
C LEU A 35 10.32 39.38 -15.83
N GLN A 36 10.70 40.58 -15.38
CA GLN A 36 10.60 40.98 -13.98
C GLN A 36 9.16 41.00 -13.45
N GLN A 37 8.19 41.26 -14.34
CA GLN A 37 6.76 41.24 -14.00
C GLN A 37 6.09 39.86 -14.19
N GLU A 38 6.86 38.81 -14.47
CA GLU A 38 6.37 37.45 -14.77
C GLU A 38 5.36 37.39 -15.94
N LYS A 39 5.40 38.36 -16.87
CA LYS A 39 4.49 38.44 -18.03
C LYS A 39 5.05 37.67 -19.22
N TYR A 40 5.26 36.37 -19.06
CA TYR A 40 5.94 35.52 -20.03
C TYR A 40 5.24 35.46 -21.39
N HIS A 41 3.91 35.36 -21.41
CA HIS A 41 3.15 35.37 -22.67
C HIS A 41 3.38 36.65 -23.49
N ASN A 42 3.33 37.81 -22.82
CA ASN A 42 3.58 39.09 -23.48
C ASN A 42 5.03 39.23 -23.93
N ALA A 43 5.99 38.68 -23.16
CA ALA A 43 7.38 38.63 -23.57
C ALA A 43 7.56 37.79 -24.85
N ARG A 44 6.86 36.65 -24.99
CA ARG A 44 6.87 35.86 -26.25
C ARG A 44 6.31 36.64 -27.43
N LEU A 45 5.18 37.32 -27.24
CA LEU A 45 4.58 38.13 -28.32
C LEU A 45 5.52 39.24 -28.78
N LEU A 46 6.19 39.92 -27.83
CA LEU A 46 7.16 40.96 -28.15
C LEU A 46 8.41 40.40 -28.85
N LEU A 47 8.89 39.24 -28.41
CA LEU A 47 10.04 38.56 -29.01
C LEU A 47 9.76 38.11 -30.46
N ALA A 48 8.54 37.63 -30.72
CA ALA A 48 8.10 37.21 -32.06
C ALA A 48 8.10 38.35 -33.10
N GLN A 49 8.10 39.61 -32.64
CA GLN A 49 8.14 40.80 -33.49
C GLN A 49 9.57 41.30 -33.76
N GLN A 50 10.60 40.71 -33.14
CA GLN A 50 11.99 41.17 -33.26
C GLN A 50 12.70 40.56 -34.47
N THR A 51 13.56 41.37 -35.12
CA THR A 51 14.35 40.96 -36.30
C THR A 51 15.79 40.57 -35.96
N ASP A 52 16.32 41.00 -34.81
CA ASP A 52 17.67 40.64 -34.35
C ASP A 52 17.71 39.19 -33.86
N LYS A 53 18.37 38.32 -34.63
CA LYS A 53 18.50 36.89 -34.34
C LYS A 53 19.29 36.61 -33.05
N ALA A 54 20.30 37.42 -32.72
CA ALA A 54 21.13 37.21 -31.54
C ALA A 54 20.33 37.50 -30.26
N LEU A 55 19.59 38.62 -30.26
CA LEU A 55 18.65 38.99 -29.21
C LEU A 55 17.55 37.93 -29.03
N VAL A 56 16.90 37.53 -30.13
CA VAL A 56 15.85 36.50 -30.10
C VAL A 56 16.38 35.21 -29.50
N LYS A 57 17.57 34.74 -29.91
CA LYS A 57 18.16 33.52 -29.38
C LYS A 57 18.45 33.62 -27.88
N HIS A 58 19.05 34.72 -27.43
CA HIS A 58 19.38 34.94 -26.02
C HIS A 58 18.13 34.91 -25.13
N TYR A 59 17.13 35.74 -25.46
CA TYR A 59 15.91 35.85 -24.66
C TYR A 59 14.99 34.63 -24.77
N THR A 60 14.97 33.92 -25.90
CA THR A 60 14.22 32.65 -26.01
C THR A 60 14.73 31.63 -24.98
N SER A 61 16.06 31.47 -24.87
CA SER A 61 16.65 30.50 -23.93
C SER A 61 16.37 30.87 -22.47
N ALA A 62 16.53 32.15 -22.11
CA ALA A 62 16.23 32.64 -20.77
C ALA A 62 14.74 32.47 -20.43
N LEU A 63 13.85 32.82 -21.36
CA LEU A 63 12.41 32.71 -21.21
C LEU A 63 11.96 31.26 -21.06
N ASN A 64 12.50 30.33 -21.86
CA ASN A 64 12.21 28.90 -21.72
C ASN A 64 12.56 28.38 -20.32
N LYS A 65 13.73 28.77 -19.78
CA LYS A 65 14.16 28.34 -18.44
C LYS A 65 13.23 28.89 -17.35
N LEU A 66 12.87 30.17 -17.43
CA LEU A 66 11.97 30.81 -16.46
C LEU A 66 10.56 30.23 -16.52
N GLU A 67 10.01 30.05 -17.73
CA GLU A 67 8.70 29.42 -17.93
C GLU A 67 8.68 27.98 -17.41
N GLN A 68 9.76 27.21 -17.61
CA GLN A 68 9.88 25.86 -17.08
C GLN A 68 9.87 25.85 -15.55
N GLN A 69 10.68 26.70 -14.92
CA GLN A 69 10.71 26.84 -13.46
C GLN A 69 9.35 27.23 -12.90
N LYS A 70 8.69 28.22 -13.50
CA LYS A 70 7.37 28.68 -13.06
C LYS A 70 6.30 27.61 -13.28
N THR A 71 6.35 26.89 -14.39
CA THR A 71 5.45 25.76 -14.65
C THR A 71 5.60 24.68 -13.58
N SER A 72 6.82 24.29 -13.24
CA SER A 72 7.08 23.32 -12.16
C SER A 72 6.59 23.80 -10.79
N GLU A 73 6.74 25.09 -10.48
CA GLU A 73 6.23 25.69 -9.24
C GLU A 73 4.70 25.62 -9.18
N ILE A 74 4.01 25.98 -10.27
CA ILE A 74 2.54 25.95 -10.37
C ILE A 74 2.02 24.52 -10.25
N ILE A 75 2.67 23.56 -10.91
CA ILE A 75 2.30 22.14 -10.80
C ILE A 75 2.45 21.69 -9.35
N ARG A 76 3.62 21.88 -8.74
CA ARG A 76 3.88 21.48 -7.34
C ARG A 76 2.86 22.08 -6.36
N THR A 77 2.62 23.39 -6.44
CA THR A 77 1.67 24.07 -5.55
C THR A 77 0.22 23.65 -5.79
N SER A 78 -0.13 23.32 -7.04
CA SER A 78 -1.44 22.73 -7.33
C SER A 78 -1.57 21.31 -6.79
N GLU A 79 -0.51 20.51 -6.80
CA GLU A 79 -0.49 19.15 -6.24
C GLU A 79 -0.60 19.18 -4.71
N GLU A 80 0.09 20.10 -4.03
CA GLU A 80 -0.09 20.33 -2.59
C GLU A 80 -1.56 20.66 -2.26
N ALA A 81 -2.21 21.50 -3.07
CA ALA A 81 -3.63 21.80 -2.91
C ALA A 81 -4.55 20.59 -3.22
N ILE A 82 -4.15 19.67 -4.12
CA ILE A 82 -4.87 18.40 -4.36
C ILE A 82 -4.76 17.49 -3.12
N ASP A 83 -3.56 17.35 -2.55
CA ASP A 83 -3.32 16.51 -1.37
C ASP A 83 -4.10 17.02 -0.16
N GLU A 84 -4.24 18.34 -0.02
CA GLU A 84 -5.11 18.99 0.97
C GLU A 84 -6.61 18.96 0.61
N GLN A 85 -7.00 18.33 -0.51
CA GLN A 85 -8.38 18.26 -1.05
C GLN A 85 -9.00 19.64 -1.33
N GLN A 86 -8.18 20.66 -1.55
CA GLN A 86 -8.59 22.02 -1.91
C GLN A 86 -8.77 22.15 -3.43
N TRP A 87 -9.71 21.39 -3.98
CA TRP A 87 -9.95 21.26 -5.43
C TRP A 87 -10.11 22.59 -6.18
N PHE A 88 -10.82 23.55 -5.57
CA PHE A 88 -11.02 24.88 -6.15
C PHE A 88 -9.69 25.64 -6.25
N ARG A 89 -8.90 25.64 -5.17
CA ARG A 89 -7.60 26.32 -5.11
C ARG A 89 -6.61 25.69 -6.10
N ALA A 90 -6.54 24.36 -6.16
CA ALA A 90 -5.69 23.65 -7.12
C ALA A 90 -5.99 24.07 -8.56
N LYS A 91 -7.29 24.12 -8.92
CA LYS A 91 -7.72 24.59 -10.25
C LYS A 91 -7.36 26.06 -10.49
N GLU A 92 -7.59 26.94 -9.51
CA GLU A 92 -7.29 28.37 -9.64
C GLU A 92 -5.79 28.62 -9.86
N ILE A 93 -4.92 27.91 -9.16
CA ILE A 93 -3.45 27.97 -9.33
C ILE A 93 -3.07 27.67 -10.80
N VAL A 94 -3.60 26.59 -11.37
CA VAL A 94 -3.27 26.18 -12.75
C VAL A 94 -3.89 27.12 -13.78
N GLU A 95 -5.15 27.54 -13.61
CA GLU A 95 -5.82 28.50 -14.52
C GLU A 95 -5.10 29.86 -14.52
N ASN A 96 -4.60 30.31 -13.36
CA ASN A 96 -3.73 31.48 -13.26
C ASN A 96 -2.43 31.28 -14.05
N GLY A 97 -1.79 30.12 -13.91
CA GLY A 97 -0.61 29.77 -14.70
C GLY A 97 -0.84 29.82 -16.21
N ILE A 98 -1.97 29.27 -16.67
CA ILE A 98 -2.36 29.29 -18.08
C ILE A 98 -2.60 30.73 -18.56
N ARG A 99 -3.18 31.61 -17.74
CA ARG A 99 -3.34 33.03 -18.08
C ARG A 99 -1.99 33.77 -18.18
N LEU A 100 -1.03 33.44 -17.34
CA LEU A 100 0.28 34.09 -17.29
C LEU A 100 1.23 33.64 -18.42
N MET A 101 1.26 32.34 -18.72
CA MET A 101 2.22 31.73 -19.66
C MET A 101 1.59 31.25 -20.98
N GLY A 102 0.27 31.31 -21.10
CA GLY A 102 -0.47 30.71 -22.20
C GLY A 102 -0.72 29.21 -22.00
N ARG A 103 -1.36 28.57 -22.99
CA ARG A 103 -1.68 27.14 -22.96
C ARG A 103 -0.42 26.30 -23.20
N LYS A 104 0.26 25.96 -22.11
CA LYS A 104 1.34 24.96 -22.11
C LYS A 104 0.74 23.55 -22.02
N PRO A 105 1.30 22.55 -22.71
CA PRO A 105 0.84 21.16 -22.61
C PRO A 105 0.76 20.67 -21.16
N GLU A 106 1.80 20.93 -20.37
CA GLU A 106 1.94 20.48 -18.99
C GLU A 106 0.87 21.07 -18.06
N LEU A 107 0.55 22.36 -18.23
CA LEU A 107 -0.52 23.01 -17.45
C LEU A 107 -1.91 22.55 -17.89
N THR A 108 -2.08 22.21 -19.17
CA THR A 108 -3.35 21.69 -19.69
C THR A 108 -3.59 20.27 -19.19
N GLU A 109 -2.55 19.44 -19.18
CA GLU A 109 -2.57 18.10 -18.58
C GLU A 109 -2.85 18.17 -17.08
N GLN A 110 -2.15 19.03 -16.34
CA GLN A 110 -2.37 19.21 -14.91
C GLN A 110 -3.80 19.68 -14.60
N ARG A 111 -4.35 20.58 -15.42
CA ARG A 111 -5.75 21.00 -15.32
C ARG A 111 -6.72 19.82 -15.49
N GLN A 112 -6.47 18.97 -16.49
CA GLN A 112 -7.31 17.79 -16.73
C GLN A 112 -7.22 16.80 -15.56
N LYS A 113 -6.00 16.51 -15.08
CA LYS A 113 -5.77 15.68 -13.89
C LYS A 113 -6.55 16.18 -12.67
N ILE A 114 -6.55 17.49 -12.40
CA ILE A 114 -7.33 18.08 -11.29
C ILE A 114 -8.82 17.83 -11.46
N ILE A 115 -9.36 18.01 -12.67
CA ILE A 115 -10.77 17.80 -12.96
C ILE A 115 -11.14 16.33 -12.73
N ASP A 116 -10.36 15.40 -13.28
CA ASP A 116 -10.61 13.97 -13.17
C ASP A 116 -10.57 13.51 -11.71
N LEU A 117 -9.55 13.92 -10.95
CA LEU A 117 -9.42 13.57 -9.52
C LEU A 117 -10.56 14.17 -8.68
N ARG A 118 -10.94 15.42 -8.92
CA ARG A 118 -12.07 16.06 -8.24
C ARG A 118 -13.37 15.33 -8.53
N ASP A 119 -13.61 14.97 -9.79
CA ASP A 119 -14.86 14.33 -10.20
C ASP A 119 -14.94 12.91 -9.62
N GLN A 120 -13.82 12.18 -9.57
CA GLN A 120 -13.72 10.91 -8.83
C GLN A 120 -14.03 11.09 -7.33
N HIS A 121 -13.49 12.13 -6.69
CA HIS A 121 -13.75 12.43 -5.29
C HIS A 121 -15.23 12.75 -5.03
N ILE A 122 -15.85 13.59 -5.87
CA ILE A 122 -17.29 13.90 -5.79
C ILE A 122 -18.11 12.62 -5.95
N LEU A 123 -17.81 11.80 -6.95
CA LEU A 123 -18.51 10.53 -7.20
C LEU A 123 -18.38 9.58 -6.00
N ALA A 124 -17.21 9.49 -5.36
CA ALA A 124 -17.02 8.69 -4.16
C ALA A 124 -17.93 9.16 -3.01
N HIS A 125 -18.04 10.47 -2.79
CA HIS A 125 -18.94 11.02 -1.77
C HIS A 125 -20.42 10.81 -2.11
N GLN A 126 -20.82 10.95 -3.38
CA GLN A 126 -22.18 10.65 -3.83
C GLN A 126 -22.54 9.18 -3.59
N ASN A 127 -21.63 8.26 -3.89
CA ASN A 127 -21.81 6.84 -3.62
C ASN A 127 -21.96 6.56 -2.13
N ASN A 128 -21.17 7.22 -1.27
CA ASN A 128 -21.31 7.08 0.19
C ASN A 128 -22.65 7.62 0.69
N LEU A 129 -23.12 8.76 0.15
CA LEU A 129 -24.45 9.29 0.48
C LEU A 129 -25.57 8.33 0.06
N LEU A 130 -25.45 7.70 -1.10
CA LEU A 130 -26.40 6.68 -1.57
C LEU A 130 -26.43 5.47 -0.64
N LEU A 131 -25.27 4.95 -0.23
CA LEU A 131 -25.18 3.83 0.72
C LEU A 131 -25.79 4.18 2.07
N ASN A 132 -25.49 5.37 2.61
CA ASN A 132 -26.07 5.83 3.88
C ASN A 132 -27.59 5.99 3.78
N ARG A 133 -28.09 6.57 2.68
CA ARG A 133 -29.52 6.68 2.41
C ARG A 133 -30.18 5.30 2.38
N ALA A 134 -29.58 4.34 1.67
CA ALA A 134 -30.09 2.98 1.57
C ALA A 134 -30.20 2.28 2.94
N HIS A 135 -29.17 2.39 3.78
CA HIS A 135 -29.22 1.86 5.14
C HIS A 135 -30.30 2.51 6.00
N PHE A 136 -30.43 3.83 5.90
CA PHE A 136 -31.48 4.56 6.62
C PHE A 136 -32.88 4.13 6.18
N LEU A 137 -33.11 3.98 4.88
CA LEU A 137 -34.39 3.50 4.34
C LEU A 137 -34.74 2.09 4.85
N LEU A 138 -33.76 1.17 4.86
CA LEU A 138 -33.95 -0.17 5.42
C LEU A 138 -34.30 -0.15 6.91
N GLN A 139 -33.63 0.71 7.69
CA GLN A 139 -33.87 0.82 9.11
C GLN A 139 -35.28 1.35 9.42
N GLN A 140 -35.79 2.29 8.63
CA GLN A 140 -37.11 2.89 8.86
C GLN A 140 -38.28 2.05 8.35
N TYR A 141 -38.03 1.13 7.41
CA TYR A 141 -39.09 0.44 6.69
C TYR A 141 -40.08 -0.29 7.60
N SER A 142 -39.58 -1.11 8.53
CA SER A 142 -40.45 -1.90 9.42
C SER A 142 -41.37 -1.04 10.27
N ASP A 143 -40.85 0.09 10.78
CA ASP A 143 -41.61 0.96 11.69
C ASP A 143 -42.68 1.74 10.92
N ILE A 144 -42.33 2.31 9.77
CA ILE A 144 -43.26 3.06 8.91
C ILE A 144 -44.35 2.13 8.36
N GLU A 145 -43.99 0.90 7.97
CA GLU A 145 -44.94 -0.12 7.52
C GLU A 145 -45.95 -0.45 8.63
N ALA A 146 -45.47 -0.77 9.84
CA ALA A 146 -46.32 -1.12 10.96
C ALA A 146 -47.28 0.02 11.35
N ILE A 147 -46.81 1.28 11.34
CA ILE A 147 -47.66 2.45 11.65
C ILE A 147 -48.71 2.66 10.54
N ALA A 148 -48.32 2.51 9.27
CA ALA A 148 -49.26 2.63 8.14
C ALA A 148 -50.35 1.54 8.20
N GLU A 149 -49.99 0.30 8.54
CA GLU A 149 -50.94 -0.80 8.72
C GLU A 149 -51.89 -0.56 9.91
N ALA A 150 -51.38 -0.01 11.02
CA ALA A 150 -52.20 0.32 12.18
C ALA A 150 -53.17 1.50 11.93
N LEU A 151 -52.84 2.40 10.99
CA LEU A 151 -53.60 3.62 10.70
C LEU A 151 -54.06 3.69 9.22
N PRO A 152 -54.90 2.74 8.74
CA PRO A 152 -55.25 2.64 7.32
C PRO A 152 -56.04 3.85 6.78
N ARG A 153 -56.73 4.59 7.66
CA ARG A 153 -57.50 5.79 7.29
C ARG A 153 -56.69 7.09 7.39
N ASN A 154 -55.47 7.05 7.93
CA ASN A 154 -54.62 8.23 8.02
C ASN A 154 -53.90 8.46 6.69
N LYS A 155 -54.43 9.40 5.88
CA LYS A 155 -53.89 9.69 4.54
C LYS A 155 -52.42 10.14 4.55
N ALA A 156 -52.00 10.91 5.57
CA ALA A 156 -50.62 11.39 5.65
C ALA A 156 -49.65 10.21 5.79
N MET A 157 -49.95 9.27 6.69
CA MET A 157 -49.16 8.05 6.89
C MET A 157 -49.12 7.17 5.63
N GLN A 158 -50.25 7.02 4.93
CA GLN A 158 -50.30 6.26 3.67
C GLN A 158 -49.54 6.94 2.52
N ILE A 159 -49.37 8.27 2.54
CA ILE A 159 -48.50 8.99 1.60
C ILE A 159 -47.04 8.73 1.95
N GLU A 160 -46.67 8.86 3.21
CA GLU A 160 -45.30 8.64 3.70
C GLU A 160 -44.80 7.22 3.37
N TYR A 161 -45.59 6.19 3.65
CA TYR A 161 -45.24 4.81 3.31
C TYR A 161 -45.05 4.58 1.79
N ARG A 162 -45.89 5.21 0.95
CA ARG A 162 -45.72 5.14 -0.51
C ARG A 162 -44.46 5.85 -0.99
N ASN A 163 -44.15 7.02 -0.42
CA ASN A 163 -42.94 7.75 -0.72
C ASN A 163 -41.70 6.94 -0.30
N LEU A 164 -41.73 6.31 0.88
CA LEU A 164 -40.66 5.43 1.33
C LEU A 164 -40.42 4.27 0.35
N LYS A 165 -41.48 3.57 -0.07
CA LYS A 165 -41.37 2.49 -1.06
C LYS A 165 -40.78 2.97 -2.40
N GLN A 166 -41.18 4.15 -2.85
CA GLN A 166 -40.63 4.74 -4.07
C GLN A 166 -39.15 5.09 -3.91
N ASP A 167 -38.76 5.66 -2.77
CA ASP A 167 -37.38 5.99 -2.45
C ASP A 167 -36.49 4.76 -2.35
N MET A 168 -36.99 3.67 -1.76
CA MET A 168 -36.31 2.38 -1.73
C MET A 168 -36.08 1.84 -3.14
N LYS A 169 -37.11 1.87 -4.00
CA LYS A 169 -36.99 1.43 -5.39
C LYS A 169 -35.98 2.27 -6.18
N THR A 170 -36.03 3.59 -6.06
CA THR A 170 -35.07 4.48 -6.74
C THR A 170 -33.65 4.28 -6.22
N SER A 171 -33.46 4.12 -4.91
CA SER A 171 -32.14 3.86 -4.33
C SER A 171 -31.59 2.49 -4.73
N ALA A 172 -32.45 1.47 -4.83
CA ALA A 172 -32.08 0.14 -5.32
C ALA A 172 -31.56 0.23 -6.76
N GLN A 173 -32.27 0.90 -7.66
CA GLN A 173 -31.82 1.09 -9.05
C GLN A 173 -30.43 1.77 -9.13
N GLN A 174 -30.21 2.82 -8.35
CA GLN A 174 -28.92 3.51 -8.31
C GLN A 174 -27.79 2.62 -7.75
N LEU A 175 -28.11 1.77 -6.76
CA LEU A 175 -27.15 0.80 -6.23
C LEU A 175 -26.86 -0.31 -7.22
N TYR A 176 -27.85 -0.77 -7.99
CA TYR A 176 -27.64 -1.73 -9.06
C TYR A 176 -26.64 -1.19 -10.09
N GLU A 177 -26.82 0.04 -10.57
CA GLU A 177 -25.89 0.70 -11.49
C GLU A 177 -24.48 0.83 -10.87
N LEU A 178 -24.40 1.24 -9.60
CA LEU A 178 -23.13 1.30 -8.88
C LEU A 178 -22.45 -0.07 -8.75
N ALA A 179 -23.24 -1.15 -8.58
CA ALA A 179 -22.71 -2.51 -8.53
C ALA A 179 -22.17 -2.96 -9.89
N GLN A 180 -22.84 -2.61 -10.99
CA GLN A 180 -22.34 -2.86 -12.34
C GLN A 180 -21.03 -2.11 -12.60
N THR A 181 -20.97 -0.81 -12.28
CA THR A 181 -19.73 -0.03 -12.41
C THR A 181 -18.59 -0.62 -11.56
N ALA A 182 -18.88 -1.07 -10.33
CA ALA A 182 -17.88 -1.72 -9.49
C ALA A 182 -17.38 -3.04 -10.09
N LEU A 183 -18.26 -3.80 -10.75
CA LEU A 183 -17.90 -5.04 -11.44
C LEU A 183 -17.02 -4.75 -12.68
N GLU A 184 -17.35 -3.73 -13.47
CA GLU A 184 -16.54 -3.27 -14.62
C GLU A 184 -15.15 -2.81 -14.20
N GLN A 185 -15.04 -2.18 -13.03
CA GLN A 185 -13.77 -1.76 -12.42
C GLN A 185 -12.96 -2.93 -11.81
N GLY A 186 -13.50 -4.15 -11.84
CA GLY A 186 -12.87 -5.34 -11.27
C GLY A 186 -12.98 -5.46 -9.74
N ASP A 187 -13.69 -4.55 -9.07
CA ASP A 187 -13.96 -4.62 -7.64
C ASP A 187 -15.21 -5.48 -7.36
N ALA A 188 -15.04 -6.80 -7.57
CA ALA A 188 -16.10 -7.78 -7.34
C ALA A 188 -16.62 -7.78 -5.89
N GLY A 189 -15.79 -7.39 -4.92
CA GLY A 189 -16.17 -7.31 -3.51
C GLY A 189 -17.14 -6.16 -3.26
N LYS A 190 -16.84 -4.97 -3.77
CA LYS A 190 -17.77 -3.83 -3.73
C LYS A 190 -19.03 -4.12 -4.53
N ALA A 191 -18.92 -4.64 -5.75
CA ALA A 191 -20.06 -5.01 -6.58
C ALA A 191 -21.05 -5.92 -5.81
N LEU A 192 -20.55 -6.97 -5.16
CA LEU A 192 -21.38 -7.89 -4.38
C LEU A 192 -22.06 -7.22 -3.18
N ARG A 193 -21.34 -6.38 -2.42
CA ARG A 193 -21.93 -5.66 -1.27
C ARG A 193 -23.04 -4.71 -1.70
N VAL A 194 -22.79 -3.93 -2.75
CA VAL A 194 -23.75 -2.95 -3.27
C VAL A 194 -24.96 -3.62 -3.91
N ALA A 195 -24.76 -4.69 -4.70
CA ALA A 195 -25.86 -5.46 -5.29
C ALA A 195 -26.75 -6.12 -4.22
N ASN A 196 -26.17 -6.62 -3.12
CA ASN A 196 -26.97 -7.15 -2.01
C ASN A 196 -27.83 -6.07 -1.36
N LEU A 197 -27.28 -4.86 -1.17
CA LEU A 197 -28.04 -3.75 -0.61
C LEU A 197 -29.17 -3.29 -1.55
N SER A 198 -28.91 -3.27 -2.87
CA SER A 198 -29.95 -3.06 -3.88
C SER A 198 -31.09 -4.07 -3.72
N TYR A 199 -30.76 -5.36 -3.66
CA TYR A 199 -31.74 -6.44 -3.56
C TYR A 199 -32.55 -6.39 -2.25
N GLN A 200 -31.92 -5.98 -1.15
CA GLN A 200 -32.60 -5.81 0.14
C GLN A 200 -33.60 -4.66 0.12
N LEU A 201 -33.29 -3.55 -0.55
CA LEU A 201 -34.21 -2.43 -0.71
C LEU A 201 -35.37 -2.77 -1.65
N HIS A 202 -35.08 -3.43 -2.76
CA HIS A 202 -36.07 -3.84 -3.73
C HIS A 202 -35.61 -5.10 -4.46
N ALA A 203 -36.28 -6.21 -4.19
CA ALA A 203 -35.99 -7.47 -4.88
C ALA A 203 -36.51 -7.40 -6.32
N ASP A 204 -35.59 -7.25 -7.27
CA ASP A 204 -35.85 -7.32 -8.70
C ASP A 204 -35.04 -8.45 -9.37
N THR A 205 -35.46 -8.83 -10.58
CA THR A 205 -34.87 -9.94 -11.33
C THR A 205 -33.44 -9.63 -11.76
N ASP A 206 -33.15 -8.41 -12.19
CA ASP A 206 -31.85 -8.02 -12.74
C ASP A 206 -30.78 -8.03 -11.64
N THR A 207 -31.10 -7.45 -10.47
CA THR A 207 -30.21 -7.51 -9.29
C THR A 207 -29.98 -8.96 -8.85
N ARG A 208 -31.02 -9.81 -8.88
CA ARG A 208 -30.88 -11.23 -8.54
C ARG A 208 -29.93 -11.96 -9.50
N GLU A 209 -30.05 -11.73 -10.80
CA GLU A 209 -29.17 -12.33 -11.80
C GLU A 209 -27.72 -11.86 -11.62
N LEU A 210 -27.51 -10.57 -11.37
CA LEU A 210 -26.20 -10.00 -11.07
C LEU A 210 -25.56 -10.67 -9.83
N LEU A 211 -26.33 -10.87 -8.76
CA LEU A 211 -25.85 -11.55 -7.56
C LEU A 211 -25.41 -12.99 -7.84
N ILE A 212 -26.18 -13.75 -8.63
CA ILE A 212 -25.81 -15.11 -9.02
C ILE A 212 -24.48 -15.12 -9.79
N GLN A 213 -24.30 -14.20 -10.73
CA GLN A 213 -23.06 -14.08 -11.50
C GLN A 213 -21.85 -13.75 -10.60
N LEU A 214 -22.01 -12.78 -9.70
CA LEU A 214 -20.97 -12.38 -8.75
C LEU A 214 -20.56 -13.52 -7.83
N GLU A 215 -21.52 -14.29 -7.31
CA GLU A 215 -21.24 -15.44 -6.45
C GLU A 215 -20.53 -16.57 -7.19
N GLN A 216 -20.93 -16.85 -8.44
CA GLN A 216 -20.26 -17.85 -9.27
C GLN A 216 -18.81 -17.45 -9.55
N ASN A 217 -18.56 -16.19 -9.90
CA ASN A 217 -17.21 -15.68 -10.15
C ASN A 217 -16.34 -15.76 -8.89
N ARG A 218 -16.91 -15.41 -7.73
CA ARG A 218 -16.24 -15.55 -6.43
C ARG A 218 -15.86 -17.00 -6.15
N ARG A 219 -16.80 -17.95 -6.33
CA ARG A 219 -16.53 -19.38 -6.11
C ARG A 219 -15.45 -19.91 -7.05
N LYS A 220 -15.49 -19.54 -8.34
CA LYS A 220 -14.44 -19.92 -9.31
C LYS A 220 -13.07 -19.40 -8.89
N SER A 221 -12.99 -18.13 -8.48
CA SER A 221 -11.75 -17.51 -8.01
C SER A 221 -11.21 -18.17 -6.73
N GLN A 222 -12.09 -18.43 -5.75
CA GLN A 222 -11.73 -19.12 -4.51
C GLN A 222 -11.23 -20.54 -4.76
N ASN A 223 -11.93 -21.31 -5.60
CA ASN A 223 -11.51 -22.67 -5.96
C ASN A 223 -10.14 -22.65 -6.64
N LYS A 224 -9.92 -21.72 -7.57
CA LYS A 224 -8.63 -21.55 -8.25
C LYS A 224 -7.50 -21.21 -7.26
N GLN A 225 -7.74 -20.27 -6.34
CA GLN A 225 -6.77 -19.92 -5.30
C GLN A 225 -6.48 -21.11 -4.38
N GLN A 226 -7.49 -21.89 -4.01
CA GLN A 226 -7.31 -23.06 -3.17
C GLN A 226 -6.51 -24.16 -3.89
N THR A 227 -6.77 -24.39 -5.19
CA THR A 227 -5.99 -25.35 -5.98
C THR A 227 -4.55 -24.89 -6.14
N GLU A 228 -4.30 -23.62 -6.46
CA GLU A 228 -2.95 -23.07 -6.60
C GLU A 228 -2.18 -23.11 -5.28
N ALA A 229 -2.83 -22.77 -4.15
CA ALA A 229 -2.23 -22.85 -2.83
C ALA A 229 -1.93 -24.30 -2.42
N SER A 230 -2.82 -25.24 -2.74
CA SER A 230 -2.61 -26.67 -2.51
C SER A 230 -1.43 -27.20 -3.33
N GLU A 231 -1.35 -26.84 -4.61
CA GLU A 231 -0.25 -27.23 -5.50
C GLU A 231 1.08 -26.64 -5.04
N ALA A 232 1.11 -25.35 -4.67
CA ALA A 232 2.29 -24.69 -4.15
C ALA A 232 2.77 -25.35 -2.84
N ARG A 233 1.82 -25.70 -1.94
CA ARG A 233 2.12 -26.41 -0.70
C ARG A 233 2.67 -27.81 -0.97
N SER A 234 2.08 -28.57 -1.91
CA SER A 234 2.60 -29.88 -2.31
C SER A 234 4.04 -29.78 -2.81
N LYS A 235 4.31 -28.86 -3.76
CA LYS A 235 5.67 -28.66 -4.30
C LYS A 235 6.69 -28.28 -3.22
N HIS A 236 6.27 -27.49 -2.24
CA HIS A 236 7.12 -27.13 -1.10
C HIS A 236 7.42 -28.34 -0.20
N VAL A 237 6.41 -29.16 0.10
CA VAL A 237 6.62 -30.41 0.86
C VAL A 237 7.51 -31.38 0.09
N ASP A 238 7.33 -31.52 -1.21
CA ASP A 238 8.15 -32.37 -2.07
C ASP A 238 9.62 -31.91 -2.09
N SER A 239 9.88 -30.60 -2.10
CA SER A 239 11.24 -30.07 -2.05
C SER A 239 11.91 -30.27 -0.69
N LEU A 240 11.16 -30.11 0.41
CA LEU A 240 11.65 -30.44 1.75
C LEU A 240 11.98 -31.92 1.89
N ILE A 241 11.14 -32.79 1.33
CA ILE A 241 11.36 -34.24 1.28
C ILE A 241 12.67 -34.56 0.54
N ALA A 242 12.87 -34.00 -0.66
CA ALA A 242 14.08 -34.23 -1.44
C ALA A 242 15.33 -33.73 -0.70
N ALA A 243 15.26 -32.55 -0.09
CA ALA A 243 16.36 -32.00 0.71
C ALA A 243 16.65 -32.87 1.95
N CYS A 244 15.62 -33.41 2.60
CA CYS A 244 15.76 -34.30 3.75
C CYS A 244 16.46 -35.60 3.35
N ASP A 245 16.05 -36.19 2.24
CA ASP A 245 16.64 -37.44 1.72
C ASP A 245 18.11 -37.22 1.31
N GLN A 246 18.43 -36.06 0.73
CA GLN A 246 19.79 -35.66 0.41
C GLN A 246 20.64 -35.45 1.67
N ALA A 247 20.17 -34.68 2.64
CA ALA A 247 20.87 -34.44 3.91
C ALA A 247 21.15 -35.74 4.67
N MET A 248 20.18 -36.67 4.69
CA MET A 248 20.41 -38.01 5.23
C MET A 248 21.52 -38.73 4.47
N THR A 249 21.51 -38.70 3.13
CA THR A 249 22.52 -39.36 2.27
C THR A 249 23.92 -38.80 2.52
N ASP A 250 24.05 -37.49 2.65
CA ASP A 250 25.31 -36.77 2.90
C ASP A 250 25.81 -36.92 4.34
N GLY A 251 25.01 -37.53 5.23
CA GLY A 251 25.34 -37.69 6.64
C GLY A 251 25.13 -36.43 7.49
N ASP A 252 24.53 -35.38 6.92
CA ASP A 252 24.12 -34.19 7.67
C ASP A 252 22.81 -34.45 8.42
N LEU A 253 22.92 -35.23 9.50
CA LEU A 253 21.77 -35.66 10.29
C LEU A 253 21.10 -34.51 11.05
N LEU A 254 21.83 -33.42 11.34
CA LEU A 254 21.27 -32.25 12.00
C LEU A 254 20.34 -31.49 11.06
N THR A 255 20.76 -31.27 9.81
CA THR A 255 19.91 -30.68 8.76
C THR A 255 18.74 -31.60 8.42
N ALA A 256 18.94 -32.91 8.34
CA ALA A 256 17.84 -33.85 8.15
C ALA A 256 16.78 -33.75 9.27
N LYS A 257 17.21 -33.59 10.53
CA LYS A 257 16.32 -33.43 11.69
C LYS A 257 15.46 -32.17 11.60
N THR A 258 16.03 -31.04 11.19
CA THR A 258 15.26 -29.79 11.02
C THR A 258 14.27 -29.90 9.86
N LEU A 259 14.65 -30.55 8.76
CA LEU A 259 13.79 -30.76 7.60
C LEU A 259 12.61 -31.69 7.91
N VAL A 260 12.81 -32.78 8.67
CA VAL A 260 11.69 -33.66 9.10
C VAL A 260 10.66 -32.88 9.91
N GLU A 261 11.09 -32.00 10.81
CA GLU A 261 10.17 -31.18 11.61
C GLU A 261 9.43 -30.17 10.73
N GLN A 262 10.10 -29.56 9.74
CA GLN A 262 9.44 -28.68 8.77
C GLN A 262 8.40 -29.42 7.91
N ILE A 263 8.69 -30.66 7.48
CA ILE A 263 7.73 -31.51 6.75
C ILE A 263 6.51 -31.81 7.63
N LYS A 264 6.73 -32.15 8.91
CA LYS A 264 5.65 -32.45 9.87
C LYS A 264 4.71 -31.27 10.10
N GLN A 265 5.26 -30.05 10.14
CA GLN A 265 4.46 -28.82 10.26
C GLN A 265 3.72 -28.49 8.97
N SER A 266 4.30 -28.85 7.82
CA SER A 266 3.81 -28.49 6.49
C SER A 266 2.85 -29.52 5.88
N SER A 267 2.87 -30.78 6.31
CA SER A 267 1.98 -31.84 5.79
C SER A 267 0.95 -32.32 6.83
N PRO A 268 -0.36 -32.36 6.49
CA PRO A 268 -1.38 -33.01 7.32
C PRO A 268 -1.28 -34.54 7.31
N ASN A 269 -0.53 -35.14 6.37
CA ASN A 269 -0.50 -36.58 6.18
C ASN A 269 0.69 -37.23 6.93
N PRO A 270 0.43 -38.09 7.92
CA PRO A 270 1.49 -38.75 8.69
C PRO A 270 2.43 -39.63 7.87
N SER A 271 2.00 -40.14 6.70
CA SER A 271 2.85 -41.00 5.87
C SER A 271 4.10 -40.30 5.36
N ASP A 272 4.05 -38.99 5.16
CA ASP A 272 5.09 -38.23 4.45
C ASP A 272 6.37 -38.06 5.29
N TRP A 273 6.19 -37.90 6.61
CA TRP A 273 7.30 -37.69 7.56
C TRP A 273 7.64 -38.93 8.39
N LEU A 274 6.69 -39.83 8.66
CA LEU A 274 6.91 -40.96 9.59
C LEU A 274 8.02 -41.91 9.12
N LEU A 275 8.07 -42.22 7.81
CA LEU A 275 9.12 -43.06 7.25
C LEU A 275 10.50 -42.40 7.37
N ARG A 276 10.57 -41.09 7.15
CA ARG A 276 11.83 -40.32 7.20
C ARG A 276 12.33 -40.16 8.62
N GLN A 277 11.43 -39.88 9.56
CA GLN A 277 11.75 -39.86 10.97
C GLN A 277 12.37 -41.21 11.41
N LYS A 278 11.74 -42.34 11.08
CA LYS A 278 12.30 -43.66 11.39
C LYS A 278 13.69 -43.90 10.81
N ARG A 279 13.92 -43.48 9.55
CA ARG A 279 15.24 -43.61 8.89
C ARG A 279 16.29 -42.72 9.54
N LEU A 280 15.91 -41.49 9.89
CA LEU A 280 16.77 -40.54 10.58
C LEU A 280 17.15 -41.05 11.97
N ASP A 281 16.17 -41.49 12.76
CA ASP A 281 16.37 -42.00 14.11
C ASP A 281 17.35 -43.19 14.11
N ALA A 282 17.20 -44.10 13.13
CA ALA A 282 18.13 -45.23 12.96
C ALA A 282 19.56 -44.78 12.62
N ARG A 283 19.73 -43.74 11.77
CA ARG A 283 21.07 -43.19 11.45
C ARG A 283 21.68 -42.46 12.63
N ILE A 284 20.89 -41.68 13.37
CA ILE A 284 21.35 -41.00 14.59
C ILE A 284 21.80 -42.03 15.62
N ALA A 285 21.01 -43.08 15.86
CA ALA A 285 21.37 -44.15 16.80
C ALA A 285 22.71 -44.81 16.43
N LEU A 286 22.93 -45.12 15.14
CA LEU A 286 24.19 -45.68 14.67
C LEU A 286 25.37 -44.71 14.87
N GLN A 287 25.19 -43.42 14.55
CA GLN A 287 26.25 -42.43 14.72
C GLN A 287 26.59 -42.19 16.19
N VAL A 288 25.59 -42.19 17.07
CA VAL A 288 25.77 -42.12 18.53
C VAL A 288 26.54 -43.32 19.03
N GLN A 289 26.19 -44.53 18.58
CA GLN A 289 26.91 -45.74 18.96
C GLN A 289 28.39 -45.68 18.54
N ASN A 290 28.66 -45.31 17.27
CA ASN A 290 30.04 -45.22 16.77
C ASN A 290 30.86 -44.17 17.55
N ALA A 291 30.27 -43.00 17.86
CA ALA A 291 30.95 -41.96 18.63
C ALA A 291 31.22 -42.38 20.09
N LEU A 292 30.35 -43.19 20.70
CA LEU A 292 30.58 -43.74 22.03
C LEU A 292 31.78 -44.71 22.00
N GLU A 293 31.85 -45.61 21.01
CA GLU A 293 32.94 -46.56 20.84
C GLU A 293 34.28 -45.85 20.53
N GLU A 294 34.29 -44.95 19.55
CA GLU A 294 35.49 -44.20 19.15
C GLU A 294 35.99 -43.27 20.26
N GLY A 295 35.09 -42.53 20.92
CA GLY A 295 35.47 -41.66 22.02
C GLY A 295 36.01 -42.43 23.23
N GLN A 296 35.55 -43.67 23.45
CA GLN A 296 36.11 -44.52 24.50
C GLN A 296 37.55 -44.94 24.18
N VAL A 297 37.87 -45.21 22.91
CA VAL A 297 39.24 -45.48 22.46
C VAL A 297 40.12 -44.25 22.70
N LEU A 298 39.72 -43.09 22.19
CA LEU A 298 40.45 -41.81 22.38
C LEU A 298 40.70 -41.52 23.86
N TYR A 299 39.68 -41.67 24.69
CA TYR A 299 39.77 -41.48 26.14
C TYR A 299 40.80 -42.43 26.76
N SER A 300 40.80 -43.71 26.37
CA SER A 300 41.71 -44.71 26.91
C SER A 300 43.18 -44.52 26.48
N GLU A 301 43.40 -43.90 25.33
CA GLU A 301 44.73 -43.57 24.79
C GLU A 301 45.28 -42.24 25.32
N GLY A 302 44.49 -41.50 26.12
CA GLY A 302 44.88 -40.22 26.71
C GLY A 302 44.48 -38.98 25.90
N PHE A 303 43.84 -39.15 24.74
CA PHE A 303 43.28 -38.08 23.91
C PHE A 303 41.91 -37.63 24.43
N ILE A 304 41.89 -37.11 25.66
CA ILE A 304 40.65 -36.87 26.41
C ILE A 304 39.90 -35.65 25.89
N GLN A 305 40.60 -34.62 25.41
CA GLN A 305 39.95 -33.45 24.81
C GLN A 305 39.23 -33.83 23.51
N GLU A 306 39.88 -34.63 22.66
CA GLU A 306 39.33 -35.12 21.41
C GLU A 306 38.10 -36.01 21.65
N ALA A 307 38.12 -36.85 22.69
CA ALA A 307 36.96 -37.64 23.11
C ALA A 307 35.77 -36.77 23.53
N VAL A 308 36.01 -35.72 24.34
CA VAL A 308 34.97 -34.78 24.77
C VAL A 308 34.38 -34.02 23.59
N ASP A 309 35.21 -33.54 22.66
CA ASP A 309 34.77 -32.82 21.47
C ASP A 309 33.89 -33.71 20.57
N LEU A 310 34.29 -34.97 20.37
CA LEU A 310 33.53 -35.96 19.60
C LEU A 310 32.15 -36.24 20.23
N TRP A 311 32.10 -36.50 21.54
CA TRP A 311 30.84 -36.75 22.23
C TRP A 311 29.94 -35.53 22.28
N THR A 312 30.50 -34.34 22.54
CA THR A 312 29.74 -33.07 22.57
C THR A 312 29.16 -32.73 21.20
N LYS A 313 29.91 -32.97 20.12
CA LYS A 313 29.38 -32.82 18.75
C LYS A 313 28.23 -33.80 18.50
N THR A 314 28.34 -35.03 18.98
CA THR A 314 27.34 -36.09 18.78
C THR A 314 26.09 -35.90 19.66
N GLU A 315 26.21 -35.31 20.85
CA GLU A 315 25.08 -34.95 21.73
C GLU A 315 24.07 -34.03 21.02
N LYS A 316 24.52 -33.16 20.10
CA LYS A 316 23.62 -32.30 19.32
C LYS A 316 22.62 -33.11 18.47
N LEU A 317 22.96 -34.34 18.10
CA LEU A 317 22.08 -35.23 17.34
C LEU A 317 21.02 -35.89 18.23
N ASP A 318 21.42 -36.34 19.43
CA ASP A 318 20.55 -36.95 20.45
C ASP A 318 20.76 -36.28 21.83
N PRO A 319 20.13 -35.12 22.08
CA PRO A 319 20.30 -34.39 23.33
C PRO A 319 19.75 -35.09 24.57
N ASP A 320 18.98 -36.16 24.40
CA ASP A 320 18.39 -36.92 25.51
C ASP A 320 19.19 -38.18 25.87
N ASN A 321 20.31 -38.41 25.17
CA ASN A 321 21.17 -39.56 25.40
C ASN A 321 21.91 -39.46 26.74
N LYS A 322 21.49 -40.25 27.72
CA LYS A 322 22.09 -40.26 29.07
C LYS A 322 23.55 -40.70 29.06
N THR A 323 23.89 -41.69 28.23
CA THR A 323 25.25 -42.26 28.17
C THR A 323 26.26 -41.21 27.67
N LEU A 324 25.93 -40.49 26.59
CA LEU A 324 26.79 -39.39 26.10
C LEU A 324 27.01 -38.33 27.19
N LYS A 325 25.95 -37.91 27.88
CA LYS A 325 26.05 -36.93 28.97
C LYS A 325 26.96 -37.38 30.10
N GLU A 326 26.86 -38.64 30.51
CA GLU A 326 27.72 -39.20 31.55
C GLU A 326 29.19 -39.25 31.13
N TYR A 327 29.47 -39.62 29.87
CA TYR A 327 30.82 -39.70 29.32
C TYR A 327 31.46 -38.32 29.20
N ILE A 328 30.73 -37.35 28.64
CA ILE A 328 31.14 -35.93 28.56
C ILE A 328 31.45 -35.39 29.96
N ALA A 329 30.55 -35.60 30.93
CA ALA A 329 30.72 -35.08 32.29
C ALA A 329 31.95 -35.69 32.99
N ARG A 330 32.20 -36.99 32.81
CA ARG A 330 33.36 -37.67 33.41
C ARG A 330 34.66 -37.14 32.83
N ALA A 331 34.77 -37.08 31.50
CA ALA A 331 35.99 -36.65 30.84
C ALA A 331 36.29 -35.16 31.05
N SER A 332 35.25 -34.31 31.06
CA SER A 332 35.41 -32.88 31.34
C SER A 332 35.95 -32.63 32.76
N ARG A 333 35.47 -33.36 33.77
CA ARG A 333 36.01 -33.28 35.15
C ARG A 333 37.47 -33.71 35.23
N PHE A 334 37.87 -34.69 34.43
CA PHE A 334 39.26 -35.15 34.40
C PHE A 334 40.18 -34.06 33.83
N LEU A 335 39.79 -33.42 32.73
CA LEU A 335 40.52 -32.29 32.14
C LEU A 335 40.64 -31.11 33.12
N GLU A 336 39.54 -30.74 33.78
CA GLU A 336 39.52 -29.66 34.78
C GLU A 336 40.49 -29.94 35.95
N ASN A 337 40.59 -31.20 36.38
CA ASN A 337 41.53 -31.60 37.43
C ASN A 337 42.99 -31.53 36.97
N ILE A 338 43.28 -31.89 35.73
CA ILE A 338 44.64 -31.76 35.17
C ILE A 338 45.04 -30.29 35.07
N GLU A 339 44.17 -29.43 34.57
CA GLU A 339 44.42 -27.99 34.42
C GLU A 339 44.75 -27.32 35.77
N LYS A 340 43.97 -27.64 36.81
CA LYS A 340 44.23 -27.16 38.18
C LYS A 340 45.57 -27.62 38.74
N LEU A 341 46.02 -28.82 38.37
CA LEU A 341 47.31 -29.36 38.81
C LEU A 341 48.48 -28.75 38.03
N SER A 342 48.31 -28.43 36.75
CA SER A 342 49.32 -27.74 35.94
C SER A 342 49.51 -26.27 36.34
N ASP A 343 48.43 -25.58 36.70
CA ASP A 343 48.49 -24.17 37.16
C ASP A 343 49.17 -24.04 38.53
N GLN A 344 49.02 -25.04 39.39
CA GLN A 344 49.69 -25.08 40.70
C GLN A 344 51.17 -25.44 40.63
N THR A 345 51.65 -25.97 39.50
CA THR A 345 53.04 -26.39 39.30
C THR A 345 53.87 -25.43 38.43
N SER A 346 53.31 -24.28 38.01
CA SER A 346 54.02 -23.21 37.28
C SER A 346 54.14 -21.91 38.10
N PRO A 347 55.09 -21.78 39.05
CA PRO A 347 55.45 -20.48 39.63
C PRO A 347 56.44 -19.73 38.72
N SER A 348 56.08 -18.48 38.40
CA SER A 348 56.96 -17.32 38.21
C SER A 348 58.45 -17.57 37.93
N GLU A 349 58.88 -17.32 36.70
CA GLU A 349 60.19 -16.69 36.43
C GLU A 349 60.02 -15.20 36.19
#